data_AF-A0A9W8PYA4-F1
#
_entry.id   AF-A0A9W8PYA4-F1
#
_cell.length_a   1.000
_cell.length_b   1.000
_cell.length_c   1.000
_cell.angle_alpha   90.00
_cell.angle_beta   90.00
_cell.angle_gamma   90.00
#
_symmetry.space_group_name_H-M   'P 1'
#
loop_
_entity.id
_entity.type
_entity.pdbx_description
1 polymer ?
#
loop_
_entity_poly.entity_id
_entity_poly.type
_entity_poly.pdbx_seq_one_letter_code
_entity_poly.pdbx_strand_id
1 'polypeptide(L)'
;MGYWPPGLVDAARALWLTALLFAGPLYESLIIDGTAHQWIRLEPLRDLWTDWPTWRNMVAGPITEECLFRSAGVPLLLRSGASLTGTIFMSPLIFGLAHLHHFYEFRITHPRTPLPVAIARSLLQLSYTSLFGAYATFLFLRTGSLLAVVLVHTFCNCMGLPRLWGQLDPYWLPEGDPKVASSRKIWTGVYYVLLVGGLIAWWQNLYSLTETSMALAKF
;
A
#
# COMPACT_ATOMS: atom_id res chain seq x y z
N MET A 1 -0.06 -21.95 -0.43
CA MET A 1 -1.25 -21.18 -0.03
C MET A 1 -0.93 -20.23 1.14
N GLY A 2 -0.02 -20.58 2.05
CA GLY A 2 0.52 -19.62 3.03
C GLY A 2 -0.37 -19.36 4.24
N TYR A 3 -1.30 -20.27 4.51
CA TYR A 3 -2.14 -20.24 5.72
C TYR A 3 -1.38 -20.67 6.98
N TRP A 4 -0.45 -21.62 6.84
CA TRP A 4 0.28 -22.19 7.96
C TRP A 4 1.76 -22.49 7.64
N PRO A 5 2.69 -22.17 8.54
CA PRO A 5 2.47 -21.35 9.74
C PRO A 5 2.18 -19.88 9.34
N PRO A 6 1.58 -19.06 10.22
CA PRO A 6 1.20 -17.69 9.88
C PRO A 6 2.39 -16.77 9.57
N GLY A 7 3.60 -17.11 10.02
CA GLY A 7 4.81 -16.33 9.75
C GLY A 7 4.79 -14.94 10.39
N LEU A 8 4.49 -14.82 11.69
CA LEU A 8 4.38 -13.52 12.39
C LEU A 8 5.64 -12.66 12.26
N VAL A 9 6.83 -13.28 12.33
CA VAL A 9 8.11 -12.59 12.16
C VAL A 9 8.28 -12.08 10.73
N ASP A 10 7.93 -12.90 9.74
CA ASP A 10 7.99 -12.52 8.33
C ASP A 10 6.98 -11.41 8.00
N ALA A 11 5.80 -11.46 8.61
CA ALA A 11 4.79 -10.41 8.51
C ALA A 11 5.29 -9.09 9.11
N ALA A 12 5.91 -9.12 10.29
CA ALA A 12 6.49 -7.93 10.91
C ALA A 12 7.64 -7.35 10.07
N ARG A 13 8.52 -8.20 9.50
CA ARG A 13 9.61 -7.76 8.61
C ARG A 13 9.08 -7.18 7.29
N ALA A 14 8.07 -7.80 6.68
CA ALA A 14 7.45 -7.31 5.46
C ALA A 14 6.72 -5.98 5.69
N LEU A 15 6.04 -5.83 6.82
CA LEU A 15 5.47 -4.56 7.26
C LEU A 15 6.54 -3.50 7.47
N TRP A 16 7.63 -3.84 8.17
CA TRP A 16 8.74 -2.91 8.39
C TRP A 16 9.38 -2.45 7.07
N LEU A 17 9.65 -3.39 6.17
CA LEU A 17 10.14 -3.09 4.83
C LEU A 17 9.18 -2.13 4.09
N THR A 18 7.89 -2.38 4.15
CA THR A 18 6.88 -1.52 3.53
C THR A 18 6.81 -0.15 4.23
N ALA A 19 6.94 -0.09 5.54
CA ALA A 19 7.00 1.16 6.30
C ALA A 19 8.22 2.01 5.90
N LEU A 20 9.38 1.40 5.58
CA LEU A 20 10.52 2.12 5.03
C LEU A 20 10.17 2.78 3.68
N LEU A 21 9.52 2.04 2.77
CA LEU A 21 9.07 2.58 1.48
C LEU A 21 8.10 3.75 1.66
N PHE A 22 7.27 3.70 2.70
CA PHE A 22 6.27 4.71 3.05
C PHE A 22 6.72 5.69 4.14
N ALA A 23 8.03 5.85 4.38
CA ALA A 23 8.52 6.71 5.46
C ALA A 23 8.03 8.17 5.35
N GLY A 24 7.95 8.71 4.13
CA GLY A 24 7.35 10.03 3.86
C GLY A 24 5.87 10.10 4.24
N PRO A 25 4.97 9.29 3.62
CA PRO A 25 3.55 9.24 3.97
C PRO A 25 3.27 8.94 5.44
N LEU A 26 4.06 8.07 6.08
CA LEU A 26 3.96 7.80 7.51
C LEU A 26 4.23 9.06 8.34
N TYR A 27 5.26 9.81 7.98
CA TYR A 27 5.58 11.07 8.63
C TYR A 27 4.48 12.13 8.39
N GLU A 28 3.97 12.26 7.15
CA GLU A 28 2.84 13.15 6.83
C GLU A 28 1.63 12.80 7.70
N SER A 29 1.21 11.53 7.69
CA SER A 29 0.04 11.07 8.44
C SER A 29 0.21 11.23 9.95
N LEU A 30 1.30 10.71 10.54
CA LEU A 30 1.45 10.65 12.00
C LEU A 30 1.73 12.03 12.60
N ILE A 31 2.59 12.80 11.94
CA ILE A 31 3.07 14.07 12.48
C ILE A 31 2.25 15.22 11.91
N ILE A 32 2.25 15.40 10.59
CA ILE A 32 1.69 16.59 9.93
C ILE A 32 0.17 16.65 10.01
N ASP A 33 -0.51 15.52 9.80
CA ASP A 33 -1.97 15.41 9.89
C ASP A 33 -2.44 15.13 11.33
N GLY A 34 -1.50 14.83 12.24
CA GLY A 34 -1.79 14.65 13.67
C GLY A 34 -2.47 13.32 14.01
N THR A 35 -2.45 12.32 13.11
CA THR A 35 -3.10 11.03 13.38
C THR A 35 -2.48 10.30 14.57
N ALA A 36 -1.23 10.60 14.96
CA ALA A 36 -0.64 10.07 16.19
C ALA A 36 -1.50 10.40 17.44
N HIS A 37 -2.09 11.60 17.50
CA HIS A 37 -2.99 11.97 18.60
C HIS A 37 -4.30 11.19 18.57
N GLN A 38 -4.81 10.89 17.38
CA GLN A 38 -6.02 10.08 17.19
C GLN A 38 -5.77 8.63 17.63
N TRP A 39 -4.59 8.08 17.32
CA TRP A 39 -4.17 6.75 17.75
C TRP A 39 -4.05 6.62 19.28
N ILE A 40 -3.58 7.66 19.98
CA ILE A 40 -3.56 7.67 21.46
C ILE A 40 -4.98 7.51 22.03
N ARG A 41 -5.98 8.07 21.34
CA ARG A 41 -7.40 7.97 21.71
C ARG A 41 -8.10 6.74 21.11
N LEU A 42 -7.38 5.92 20.35
CA LEU A 42 -7.89 4.75 19.63
C LEU A 42 -9.06 5.10 18.67
N GLU A 43 -9.12 6.35 18.20
CA GLU A 43 -10.16 6.80 17.27
C GLU A 43 -10.18 5.97 15.97
N PRO A 44 -9.04 5.68 15.31
CA PRO A 44 -9.04 4.85 14.10
C PRO A 44 -9.57 3.42 14.35
N LEU A 45 -9.33 2.85 15.53
CA LEU A 45 -9.87 1.54 15.88
C LEU A 45 -11.38 1.60 16.07
N ARG A 46 -11.89 2.62 16.76
CA ARG A 46 -13.34 2.82 16.88
C ARG A 46 -13.97 2.97 15.50
N ASP A 47 -13.39 3.82 14.65
CA ASP A 47 -13.90 4.10 13.31
C ASP A 47 -13.89 2.84 12.44
N LEU A 48 -12.89 1.97 12.59
CA LEU A 48 -12.86 0.65 11.94
C LEU A 48 -14.06 -0.23 12.31
N TRP A 49 -14.58 -0.14 13.53
CA TRP A 49 -15.74 -0.93 13.98
C TRP A 49 -17.07 -0.24 13.71
N THR A 50 -17.10 1.10 13.59
CA THR A 50 -18.34 1.86 13.42
C THR A 50 -18.63 2.27 11.98
N ASP A 51 -17.60 2.38 11.12
CA ASP A 51 -17.75 2.76 9.72
C ASP A 51 -17.56 1.55 8.79
N TRP A 52 -18.65 1.13 8.16
CA TRP A 52 -18.67 -0.05 7.30
C TRP A 52 -17.75 0.05 6.07
N PRO A 53 -17.73 1.18 5.32
CA PRO A 53 -16.75 1.40 4.26
C PRO A 53 -15.30 1.27 4.76
N THR A 54 -14.95 1.82 5.92
CA THR A 54 -13.61 1.69 6.51
C THR A 54 -13.29 0.24 6.83
N TRP A 55 -14.20 -0.48 7.50
CA TRP A 55 -14.02 -1.91 7.77
C TRP A 55 -13.81 -2.72 6.49
N ARG A 56 -14.63 -2.47 5.47
CA ARG A 56 -14.50 -3.12 4.15
C ARG A 56 -13.13 -2.85 3.55
N ASN A 57 -12.67 -1.60 3.53
CA ASN A 57 -11.43 -1.21 2.85
C ASN A 57 -10.16 -1.65 3.61
N MET A 58 -10.24 -1.77 4.94
CA MET A 58 -9.07 -2.07 5.78
C MET A 58 -8.96 -3.54 6.17
N VAL A 59 -10.08 -4.29 6.20
CA VAL A 59 -10.12 -5.69 6.65
C VAL A 59 -10.65 -6.60 5.56
N ALA A 60 -11.90 -6.42 5.13
CA ALA A 60 -12.55 -7.38 4.23
C ALA A 60 -11.87 -7.45 2.85
N GLY A 61 -11.63 -6.29 2.23
CA GLY A 61 -10.96 -6.16 0.94
C GLY A 61 -9.59 -6.82 0.95
N PRO A 62 -8.65 -6.36 1.81
CA PRO A 62 -7.32 -6.96 1.92
C PRO A 62 -7.34 -8.48 2.12
N ILE A 63 -8.16 -9.00 3.05
CA ILE A 63 -8.24 -10.45 3.30
C ILE A 63 -8.73 -11.19 2.06
N THR A 64 -9.83 -10.75 1.46
CA THR A 64 -10.47 -11.46 0.34
C THR A 64 -9.63 -11.38 -0.93
N GLU A 65 -9.05 -10.23 -1.22
CA GLU A 65 -8.20 -10.01 -2.38
C GLU A 65 -6.89 -10.80 -2.29
N GLU A 66 -6.20 -10.78 -1.14
CA GLU A 66 -4.98 -11.57 -0.98
C GLU A 66 -5.28 -13.08 -0.97
N CYS A 67 -6.41 -13.52 -0.42
CA CYS A 67 -6.86 -14.90 -0.54
C CYS A 67 -7.02 -15.32 -2.00
N LEU A 68 -7.73 -14.52 -2.80
CA LEU A 68 -8.04 -14.85 -4.19
C LEU A 68 -6.78 -14.80 -5.08
N PHE A 69 -6.07 -13.69 -5.07
CA PHE A 69 -5.01 -13.45 -6.05
C PHE A 69 -3.66 -14.03 -5.63
N ARG A 70 -3.39 -14.13 -4.31
CA ARG A 70 -2.10 -14.65 -3.81
C ARG A 70 -2.25 -16.08 -3.33
N SER A 71 -3.09 -16.35 -2.32
CA SER A 71 -3.19 -17.70 -1.77
C SER A 71 -3.69 -18.73 -2.78
N ALA A 72 -4.72 -18.41 -3.56
CA ALA A 72 -5.26 -19.30 -4.58
C ALA A 72 -4.56 -19.14 -5.95
N GLY A 73 -4.38 -17.91 -6.43
CA GLY A 73 -3.82 -17.64 -7.76
C GLY A 73 -2.35 -18.01 -7.94
N VAL A 74 -1.47 -17.54 -7.05
CA VAL A 74 0.00 -17.70 -7.23
C VAL A 74 0.44 -19.17 -7.22
N PRO A 75 -0.01 -20.05 -6.30
CA PRO A 75 0.36 -21.47 -6.34
C PRO A 75 -0.04 -22.17 -7.63
N LEU A 76 -1.18 -21.82 -8.23
CA LEU A 76 -1.60 -22.41 -9.51
C LEU A 76 -0.65 -21.99 -10.65
N LEU A 77 -0.24 -20.73 -10.69
CA LEU A 77 0.75 -20.25 -11.66
C LEU A 77 2.11 -20.93 -11.48
N LEU A 78 2.56 -21.12 -10.24
CA LEU A 78 3.80 -21.87 -9.98
C LEU A 78 3.68 -23.34 -10.45
N ARG A 79 2.52 -23.96 -10.25
CA ARG A 79 2.28 -25.37 -10.64
C ARG A 79 2.05 -25.55 -12.13
N SER A 80 1.63 -24.52 -12.87
CA SER A 80 1.50 -24.57 -14.33
C SER A 80 2.86 -24.48 -15.06
N GLY A 81 3.95 -24.25 -14.32
CA GLY A 81 5.29 -24.08 -14.90
C GLY A 81 5.56 -22.65 -15.37
N ALA A 82 4.75 -21.66 -14.96
CA ALA A 82 5.05 -20.26 -15.24
C ALA A 82 6.39 -19.86 -14.62
N SER A 83 7.17 -19.04 -15.33
CA SER A 83 8.41 -18.50 -14.79
C SER A 83 8.14 -17.62 -13.56
N LEU A 84 9.15 -17.43 -12.71
CA LEU A 84 9.05 -16.57 -11.53
C LEU A 84 8.67 -15.13 -11.93
N THR A 85 9.33 -14.60 -12.96
CA THR A 85 9.01 -13.30 -13.57
C THR A 85 7.57 -13.28 -14.09
N GLY A 86 7.13 -14.31 -14.80
CA GLY A 86 5.77 -14.41 -15.29
C GLY A 86 4.74 -14.38 -14.15
N THR A 87 5.02 -15.09 -13.05
CA THR A 87 4.16 -15.12 -11.86
C THR A 87 4.06 -13.74 -11.20
N ILE A 88 5.19 -13.02 -11.09
CA ILE A 88 5.27 -11.68 -10.49
C ILE A 88 4.57 -10.61 -11.32
N PHE A 89 4.37 -10.80 -12.62
CA PHE A 89 3.72 -9.78 -13.46
C PHE A 89 2.31 -10.16 -13.95
N MET A 90 2.02 -11.45 -14.17
CA MET A 90 0.70 -11.87 -14.68
C MET A 90 -0.41 -11.79 -13.63
N SER A 91 -0.22 -12.39 -12.44
CA SER A 91 -1.25 -12.32 -11.39
C SER A 91 -1.56 -10.86 -11.01
N PRO A 92 -0.56 -9.98 -10.87
CA PRO A 92 -0.79 -8.57 -10.58
C PRO A 92 -1.47 -7.77 -11.69
N LEU A 93 -1.23 -8.10 -12.96
CA LEU A 93 -1.98 -7.51 -14.05
C LEU A 93 -3.46 -7.91 -13.98
N ILE A 94 -3.76 -9.18 -13.71
CA ILE A 94 -5.15 -9.65 -13.53
C ILE A 94 -5.80 -8.95 -12.33
N PHE A 95 -5.07 -8.81 -11.22
CA PHE A 95 -5.48 -8.06 -10.04
C PHE A 95 -5.83 -6.60 -10.39
N GLY A 96 -4.96 -5.90 -11.12
CA GLY A 96 -5.21 -4.54 -11.59
C GLY A 96 -6.42 -4.44 -12.53
N LEU A 97 -6.56 -5.38 -13.47
CA LEU A 97 -7.69 -5.42 -14.40
C LEU A 97 -9.02 -5.64 -13.69
N ALA A 98 -9.05 -6.44 -12.62
CA ALA A 98 -10.25 -6.63 -11.80
C ALA A 98 -10.79 -5.32 -11.20
N HIS A 99 -9.93 -4.31 -11.02
CA HIS A 99 -10.28 -2.99 -10.50
C HIS A 99 -10.80 -2.01 -11.56
N LEU A 100 -10.81 -2.38 -12.84
CA LEU A 100 -11.37 -1.52 -13.90
C LEU A 100 -12.85 -1.23 -13.71
N HIS A 101 -13.57 -2.01 -12.90
CA HIS A 101 -14.96 -1.70 -12.53
C HIS A 101 -15.12 -0.33 -11.85
N HIS A 102 -14.06 0.20 -11.21
CA HIS A 102 -14.09 1.56 -10.64
C HIS A 102 -14.17 2.66 -11.70
N PHE A 103 -13.77 2.40 -12.95
CA PHE A 103 -14.04 3.32 -14.05
C PHE A 103 -15.55 3.50 -14.22
N TYR A 104 -16.29 2.39 -14.26
CA TYR A 104 -17.74 2.42 -14.39
C TYR A 104 -18.39 3.13 -13.21
N GLU A 105 -18.00 2.78 -11.97
CA GLU A 105 -18.49 3.42 -10.74
C GLU A 105 -18.23 4.94 -10.74
N PHE A 106 -17.06 5.37 -11.22
CA PHE A 106 -16.74 6.78 -11.35
C PHE A 106 -17.59 7.50 -12.39
N ARG A 107 -17.86 6.86 -13.53
CA ARG A 107 -18.67 7.44 -14.61
C ARG A 107 -20.12 7.67 -14.18
N ILE A 108 -20.68 6.78 -13.35
CA ILE A 108 -22.03 6.94 -12.83
C ILE A 108 -22.11 8.00 -11.72
N THR A 109 -21.12 8.07 -10.83
CA THR A 109 -21.10 9.01 -9.69
C THR A 109 -20.68 10.43 -10.09
N HIS A 110 -19.86 10.56 -11.13
CA HIS A 110 -19.32 11.84 -11.60
C HIS A 110 -19.61 12.05 -13.11
N PRO A 111 -20.89 12.21 -13.50
CA PRO A 111 -21.30 12.22 -14.91
C PRO A 111 -20.69 13.40 -15.69
N ARG A 112 -20.44 14.53 -15.01
CA ARG A 112 -19.90 15.76 -15.58
C ARG A 112 -18.38 15.74 -15.83
N THR A 113 -17.66 14.75 -15.29
CA THR A 113 -16.21 14.66 -15.50
C THR A 113 -15.90 14.31 -16.95
N PRO A 114 -14.98 15.03 -17.63
CA PRO A 114 -14.57 14.70 -18.99
C PRO A 114 -14.04 13.27 -19.10
N LEU A 115 -14.39 12.57 -20.19
CA LEU A 115 -13.97 11.18 -20.43
C LEU A 115 -12.44 10.99 -20.34
N PRO A 116 -11.58 11.86 -20.91
CA PRO A 116 -10.13 11.71 -20.78
C PRO A 116 -9.64 11.69 -19.34
N VAL A 117 -10.28 12.47 -18.44
CA VAL A 117 -9.93 12.51 -17.01
C VAL A 117 -10.33 11.19 -16.32
N ALA A 118 -11.51 10.65 -16.64
CA ALA A 118 -11.95 9.36 -16.11
C ALA A 118 -11.04 8.21 -16.57
N ILE A 119 -10.60 8.24 -17.83
CA ILE A 119 -9.63 7.27 -18.38
C ILE A 119 -8.29 7.42 -17.68
N ALA A 120 -7.75 8.64 -17.57
CA ALA A 120 -6.47 8.89 -16.90
C ALA A 120 -6.48 8.40 -15.45
N ARG A 121 -7.55 8.66 -14.69
CA ARG A 121 -7.75 8.13 -13.33
C ARG A 121 -7.68 6.60 -13.30
N SER A 122 -8.34 5.94 -14.25
CA SER A 122 -8.42 4.47 -14.29
C SER A 122 -7.12 3.83 -14.74
N LEU A 123 -6.38 4.46 -15.66
CA LEU A 123 -5.04 4.05 -16.04
C LEU A 123 -4.06 4.20 -14.87
N LEU A 124 -4.12 5.33 -14.17
CA LEU A 124 -3.32 5.53 -12.95
C LEU A 124 -3.62 4.45 -11.92
N GLN A 125 -4.92 4.15 -11.70
CA GLN A 125 -5.37 3.07 -10.84
C GLN A 125 -4.83 1.71 -11.26
N LEU A 126 -5.03 1.32 -12.51
CA LEU A 126 -4.50 0.09 -13.05
C LEU A 126 -2.98 -0.02 -12.83
N SER A 127 -2.22 1.06 -13.08
CA SER A 127 -0.77 1.08 -12.91
C SER A 127 -0.35 0.86 -11.46
N TYR A 128 -0.86 1.65 -10.50
CA TYR A 128 -0.42 1.50 -9.11
C TYR A 128 -0.95 0.22 -8.47
N THR A 129 -2.17 -0.21 -8.81
CA THR A 129 -2.75 -1.48 -8.32
C THR A 129 -1.96 -2.67 -8.85
N SER A 130 -1.54 -2.65 -10.11
CA SER A 130 -0.67 -3.70 -10.67
C SER A 130 0.73 -3.69 -10.05
N LEU A 131 1.30 -2.51 -9.81
CA LEU A 131 2.61 -2.38 -9.14
C LEU A 131 2.56 -2.92 -7.70
N PHE A 132 1.53 -2.56 -6.94
CA PHE A 132 1.27 -3.13 -5.62
C PHE A 132 1.10 -4.64 -5.69
N GLY A 133 0.35 -5.15 -6.67
CA GLY A 133 0.17 -6.58 -6.87
C GLY A 133 1.50 -7.31 -7.09
N ALA A 134 2.42 -6.73 -7.88
CA ALA A 134 3.76 -7.27 -8.11
C ALA A 134 4.58 -7.31 -6.83
N TYR A 135 4.55 -6.23 -6.05
CA TYR A 135 5.20 -6.19 -4.74
C TYR A 135 4.62 -7.21 -3.76
N ALA A 136 3.30 -7.30 -3.64
CA ALA A 136 2.63 -8.28 -2.78
C ALA A 136 2.93 -9.73 -3.23
N THR A 137 2.99 -9.98 -4.54
CA THR A 137 3.34 -11.30 -5.08
C THR A 137 4.79 -11.65 -4.76
N PHE A 138 5.73 -10.70 -4.91
CA PHE A 138 7.11 -10.87 -4.48
C PHE A 138 7.20 -11.21 -2.98
N LEU A 139 6.53 -10.43 -2.12
CA LEU A 139 6.51 -10.69 -0.68
C LEU A 139 5.90 -12.07 -0.36
N PHE A 140 4.80 -12.45 -1.01
CA PHE A 140 4.18 -13.76 -0.80
C PHE A 140 5.11 -14.91 -1.21
N LEU A 141 5.80 -14.77 -2.34
CA LEU A 141 6.74 -15.78 -2.82
C LEU A 141 7.98 -15.89 -1.91
N ARG A 142 8.45 -14.77 -1.34
CA ARG A 142 9.59 -14.73 -0.44
C ARG A 142 9.25 -15.20 0.97
N THR A 143 8.09 -14.83 1.49
CA THR A 143 7.70 -15.10 2.89
C THR A 143 6.87 -16.36 3.07
N GLY A 144 6.16 -16.79 2.02
CA GLY A 144 5.18 -17.87 2.10
C GLY A 144 4.00 -17.59 3.03
N SER A 145 3.80 -16.34 3.48
CA SER A 145 2.79 -15.97 4.48
C SER A 145 1.65 -15.15 3.86
N LEU A 146 0.42 -15.65 3.97
CA LEU A 146 -0.77 -14.88 3.62
C LEU A 146 -0.98 -13.71 4.60
N LEU A 147 -0.70 -13.92 5.88
CA LEU A 147 -0.82 -12.87 6.89
C LEU A 147 0.08 -11.68 6.57
N ALA A 148 1.32 -11.93 6.14
CA ALA A 148 2.26 -10.89 5.77
C ALA A 148 1.71 -9.98 4.68
N VAL A 149 1.18 -10.55 3.60
CA VAL A 149 0.65 -9.76 2.47
C VAL A 149 -0.69 -9.10 2.79
N VAL A 150 -1.55 -9.71 3.61
CA VAL A 150 -2.79 -9.06 4.10
C VAL A 150 -2.45 -7.81 4.90
N LEU A 151 -1.50 -7.91 5.85
CA LEU A 151 -1.13 -6.75 6.67
C LEU A 151 -0.45 -5.66 5.84
N VAL A 152 0.41 -6.02 4.89
CA VAL A 152 1.01 -5.07 3.95
C VAL A 152 -0.05 -4.40 3.07
N HIS A 153 -1.05 -5.14 2.61
CA HIS A 153 -2.17 -4.59 1.85
C HIS A 153 -2.95 -3.58 2.70
N THR A 154 -3.40 -3.97 3.90
CA THR A 154 -4.08 -3.05 4.83
C THR A 154 -3.26 -1.79 5.07
N PHE A 155 -1.95 -1.93 5.32
CA PHE A 155 -1.05 -0.80 5.51
C PHE A 155 -1.02 0.15 4.30
N CYS A 156 -0.87 -0.39 3.08
CA CYS A 156 -0.92 0.41 1.85
C CYS A 156 -2.27 1.12 1.67
N ASN A 157 -3.39 0.46 2.02
CA ASN A 157 -4.70 1.08 1.98
C ASN A 157 -4.84 2.23 2.99
N CYS A 158 -4.20 2.13 4.16
CA CYS A 158 -4.15 3.22 5.13
C CYS A 158 -3.35 4.43 4.61
N MET A 159 -2.22 4.19 3.95
CA MET A 159 -1.30 5.26 3.53
C MET A 159 -1.68 5.92 2.20
N GLY A 160 -2.27 5.17 1.27
CA GLY A 160 -2.58 5.67 -0.08
C GLY A 160 -1.34 5.92 -0.94
N LEU A 161 -1.44 6.81 -1.93
CA LEU A 161 -0.28 7.18 -2.76
C LEU A 161 0.53 8.30 -2.11
N PRO A 162 1.87 8.26 -2.20
CA PRO A 162 2.69 9.35 -1.69
C PRO A 162 2.41 10.65 -2.45
N ARG A 163 2.44 11.76 -1.74
CA ARG A 163 2.49 13.09 -2.35
C ARG A 163 3.82 13.26 -3.07
N LEU A 164 3.78 13.41 -4.39
CA LEU A 164 4.97 13.60 -5.22
C LEU A 164 5.25 15.09 -5.52
N TRP A 165 4.31 15.98 -5.22
CA TRP A 165 4.44 17.41 -5.41
C TRP A 165 3.61 18.21 -4.40
N GLY A 166 3.98 19.48 -4.24
CA GLY A 166 3.28 20.41 -3.35
C GLY A 166 3.90 20.51 -1.97
N GLN A 167 3.27 21.35 -1.16
CA GLN A 167 3.71 21.69 0.19
C GLN A 167 2.81 21.02 1.22
N LEU A 168 3.39 20.65 2.36
CA LEU A 168 2.64 20.15 3.50
C LEU A 168 2.06 21.30 4.32
N ASP A 169 0.88 21.06 4.90
CA ASP A 169 0.23 22.00 5.81
C ASP A 169 0.03 21.35 7.19
N PRO A 170 1.00 21.51 8.11
CA PRO A 170 0.90 20.94 9.44
C PRO A 170 -0.31 21.46 10.21
N TYR A 171 -1.09 20.56 10.82
CA TYR A 171 -2.39 20.88 11.43
C TYR A 171 -2.34 21.98 12.52
N TRP A 172 -1.17 22.21 13.12
CA TRP A 172 -0.98 23.21 14.19
C TRP A 172 -0.54 24.59 13.69
N LEU A 173 -0.23 24.74 12.39
CA LEU A 173 0.17 26.02 11.84
C LEU A 173 -1.06 26.79 11.33
N PRO A 174 -1.16 28.10 11.61
CA PRO A 174 -2.24 28.92 11.06
C PRO A 174 -2.22 28.92 9.54
N GLU A 175 -3.39 28.75 8.92
CA GLU A 175 -3.57 28.86 7.47
C GLU A 175 -3.30 30.29 6.99
N GLY A 176 -2.53 30.42 5.90
CA GLY A 176 -2.33 31.70 5.23
C GLY A 176 -1.41 32.71 5.94
N ASP A 177 -0.80 32.37 7.07
CA ASP A 177 0.16 33.27 7.73
C ASP A 177 1.54 33.21 7.03
N PRO A 178 2.02 34.29 6.38
CA PRO A 178 3.31 34.30 5.70
C PRO A 178 4.49 34.14 6.66
N LYS A 179 4.32 34.41 7.96
CA LYS A 179 5.39 34.26 8.96
C LYS A 179 5.78 32.79 9.18
N VAL A 180 4.85 31.86 8.97
CA VAL A 180 5.11 30.41 9.12
C VAL A 180 5.49 29.72 7.80
N ALA A 181 5.58 30.47 6.70
CA ALA A 181 5.90 29.91 5.38
C ALA A 181 7.27 29.21 5.35
N SER A 182 8.27 29.74 6.07
CA SER A 182 9.58 29.10 6.22
C SER A 182 9.48 27.75 6.93
N SER A 183 8.72 27.69 8.04
CA SER A 183 8.48 26.46 8.79
C SER A 183 7.81 25.39 7.93
N ARG A 184 6.78 25.74 7.14
CA ARG A 184 6.11 24.81 6.22
C ARG A 184 7.09 24.23 5.19
N LYS A 185 8.01 25.05 4.66
CA LYS A 185 9.06 24.58 3.73
C LYS A 185 10.01 23.58 4.39
N ILE A 186 10.39 23.80 5.65
CA ILE A 186 11.24 22.88 6.40
C ILE A 186 10.56 21.52 6.56
N TRP A 187 9.32 21.49 7.05
CA TRP A 187 8.57 20.23 7.22
C TRP A 187 8.32 19.49 5.91
N THR A 188 8.07 20.24 4.84
CA THR A 188 7.96 19.68 3.48
C THR A 188 9.30 19.11 3.00
N GLY A 189 10.42 19.79 3.28
CA GLY A 189 11.76 19.30 2.99
C GLY A 189 12.06 17.98 3.70
N VAL A 190 11.71 17.87 4.99
CA VAL A 190 11.84 16.63 5.77
C VAL A 190 11.04 15.51 5.12
N TYR A 191 9.80 15.75 4.72
CA TYR A 191 8.98 14.77 4.03
C TYR A 191 9.64 14.23 2.75
N TYR A 192 10.14 15.09 1.88
CA TYR A 192 10.79 14.63 0.63
C TYR A 192 12.11 13.91 0.89
N VAL A 193 12.86 14.30 1.92
CA VAL A 193 14.06 13.56 2.36
C VAL A 193 13.68 12.17 2.85
N LEU A 194 12.63 12.04 3.67
CA LEU A 194 12.13 10.75 4.14
C LEU A 194 11.55 9.90 2.99
N LEU A 195 10.90 10.51 2.01
CA LEU A 195 10.37 9.81 0.84
C LEU A 195 11.49 9.16 0.03
N VAL A 196 12.55 9.91 -0.30
CA VAL A 196 13.69 9.39 -1.07
C VAL A 196 14.55 8.45 -0.21
N GLY A 197 14.86 8.84 1.03
CA GLY A 197 15.64 8.02 1.96
C GLY A 197 14.95 6.69 2.28
N GLY A 198 13.63 6.72 2.46
CA GLY A 198 12.80 5.53 2.66
C GLY A 198 12.83 4.57 1.47
N LEU A 199 12.73 5.10 0.24
CA LEU A 199 12.87 4.31 -0.98
C LEU A 199 14.26 3.65 -1.09
N ILE A 200 15.33 4.38 -0.78
CA ILE A 200 16.70 3.84 -0.78
C ILE A 200 16.84 2.74 0.28
N ALA A 201 16.36 2.99 1.50
CA ALA A 201 16.40 2.01 2.59
C ALA A 201 15.59 0.75 2.25
N TRP A 202 14.41 0.91 1.66
CA TRP A 202 13.60 -0.20 1.15
C TRP A 202 14.38 -1.02 0.12
N TRP A 203 14.99 -0.37 -0.87
CA TRP A 203 15.77 -1.05 -1.92
C TRP A 203 16.93 -1.86 -1.34
N GLN A 204 17.69 -1.28 -0.41
CA GLN A 204 18.81 -1.94 0.24
C GLN A 204 18.40 -3.15 1.10
N ASN A 205 17.17 -3.14 1.62
CA ASN A 205 16.68 -4.17 2.53
C ASN A 205 15.65 -5.13 1.89
N LEU A 206 15.36 -4.97 0.60
CA LEU A 206 14.31 -5.70 -0.11
C LEU A 206 14.47 -7.22 0.00
N TYR A 207 15.70 -7.71 -0.12
CA TYR A 207 16.00 -9.14 -0.06
C TYR A 207 16.30 -9.63 1.36
N SER A 208 17.01 -8.83 2.16
CA SER A 208 17.42 -9.22 3.52
C SER A 208 16.22 -9.32 4.48
N LEU A 209 15.28 -8.38 4.43
CA LEU A 209 14.09 -8.40 5.29
C LEU A 209 13.04 -9.43 4.85
N THR A 210 13.14 -9.94 3.62
CA THR A 210 12.20 -10.94 3.09
C THR A 210 12.78 -12.34 3.07
N GLU A 211 13.99 -12.53 3.57
CA GLU A 211 14.62 -13.84 3.64
C GLU A 211 14.02 -14.71 4.75
N THR A 212 13.52 -15.88 4.36
CA THR A 212 12.97 -16.88 5.28
C THR A 212 13.08 -18.28 4.68
N SER A 213 13.07 -19.28 5.56
CA SER A 213 13.03 -20.70 5.16
C SER A 213 11.69 -21.11 4.57
N MET A 214 10.65 -20.27 4.70
CA MET A 214 9.30 -20.52 4.22
C MET A 214 9.03 -20.04 2.78
N ALA A 215 10.05 -19.54 2.09
CA ALA A 215 9.93 -19.05 0.72
C ALA A 215 9.33 -20.10 -0.22
N LEU A 216 8.36 -19.69 -1.04
CA LEU A 216 7.70 -20.53 -2.04
C LEU A 216 8.52 -20.66 -3.34
N ALA A 217 9.48 -19.75 -3.55
CA ALA A 217 10.38 -19.76 -4.69
C ALA A 217 11.77 -19.29 -4.28
N LYS A 218 12.81 -19.80 -4.97
CA LYS A 218 14.17 -19.29 -4.88
C LYS A 218 14.31 -18.10 -5.84
N PHE A 219 14.90 -17.03 -5.34
CA PHE A 219 15.16 -15.78 -6.06
C PHE A 219 16.66 -15.63 -6.26
#